data_AF-A0A0B8PCS6-F1
#
_entry.id   AF-A0A0B8PCS6-F1
#
_cell.length_a   1.000
_cell.length_b   1.000
_cell.length_c   1.000
_cell.angle_alpha   90.00
_cell.angle_beta   90.00
_cell.angle_gamma   90.00
#
_symmetry.space_group_name_H-M   'P 1'
#
loop_
_entity.id
_entity.type
_entity.pdbx_description
1 polymer ?
#
loop_
_entity_poly.entity_id
_entity_poly.type
_entity_poly.pdbx_seq_one_letter_code
_entity_poly.pdbx_strand_id
1 'polypeptide(L)'
;MRKRFERFDYALQLLDNEIKFDKDESIELDRSEAAWPKNEAEIDELWRKRVKYDALNLALTDKEWPEIKEVLTKRYNNAMKRISQTQSEDVFQLYMNAFARSVDPHTSYLSPRNADTFQSEMNLSLEGIGAVLQMSDDYTVIRSLVAGGPAAKSKELGEGDRIIALPKKVVRLLMLSAGVSMMWLTLLKDRKVPKLSCRSCLKARMRKAAASPLYVTRFA
;
A
#
# COMPACT_ATOMS: atom_id res chain seq x y z
N MET A 1 -17.93 -0.54 8.20
CA MET A 1 -16.55 -0.87 8.63
C MET A 1 -16.45 -1.52 10.01
N ARG A 2 -17.31 -1.16 10.99
CA ARG A 2 -17.30 -1.70 12.37
C ARG A 2 -17.15 -3.22 12.50
N LYS A 3 -18.02 -4.02 11.85
CA LYS A 3 -17.92 -5.49 11.88
C LYS A 3 -16.54 -6.02 11.50
N ARG A 4 -15.88 -5.37 10.53
CA ARG A 4 -14.55 -5.76 10.03
C ARG A 4 -13.46 -5.50 11.07
N PHE A 5 -13.60 -4.42 11.85
CA PHE A 5 -12.70 -4.08 12.95
C PHE A 5 -12.82 -5.09 14.10
N GLU A 6 -14.04 -5.39 14.54
CA GLU A 6 -14.33 -6.37 15.60
C GLU A 6 -13.72 -7.74 15.27
N ARG A 7 -13.71 -8.13 13.99
CA ARG A 7 -13.09 -9.40 13.58
C ARG A 7 -11.57 -9.41 13.62
N PHE A 8 -10.92 -8.31 13.26
CA PHE A 8 -9.46 -8.22 13.38
C PHE A 8 -9.03 -8.15 14.85
N ASP A 9 -9.83 -7.52 15.70
CA ASP A 9 -9.62 -7.53 17.16
C ASP A 9 -9.73 -8.95 17.72
N TYR A 10 -10.79 -9.70 17.36
CA TYR A 10 -10.92 -11.11 17.73
C TYR A 10 -9.75 -11.97 17.23
N ALA A 11 -9.29 -11.75 15.99
CA ALA A 11 -8.13 -12.44 15.44
C ALA A 11 -6.83 -12.16 16.22
N LEU A 12 -6.65 -10.94 16.73
CA LEU A 12 -5.50 -10.59 17.57
C LEU A 12 -5.56 -11.28 18.93
N GLN A 13 -6.74 -11.35 19.56
CA GLN A 13 -6.93 -12.08 20.82
C GLN A 13 -6.65 -13.58 20.68
N LEU A 14 -6.99 -14.18 19.53
CA LEU A 14 -6.70 -15.59 19.25
C LEU A 14 -5.20 -15.88 19.16
N LEU A 15 -4.39 -14.92 18.70
CA LEU A 15 -2.93 -15.06 18.58
C LEU A 15 -2.19 -15.02 19.92
N ASP A 16 -2.87 -14.66 21.02
CA ASP A 16 -2.25 -14.68 22.34
C ASP A 16 -2.02 -16.08 22.89
N ASN A 17 -2.82 -17.04 22.43
CA ASN A 17 -2.65 -18.46 22.75
C ASN A 17 -1.95 -19.20 21.62
N GLU A 18 -1.14 -20.20 21.96
CA GLU A 18 -0.48 -21.03 20.96
C GLU A 18 -1.49 -21.89 20.18
N ILE A 19 -1.45 -21.81 18.86
CA ILE A 19 -2.32 -22.57 17.97
C ILE A 19 -1.72 -23.95 17.73
N LYS A 20 -2.40 -24.99 18.20
CA LYS A 20 -2.00 -26.39 17.94
C LYS A 20 -2.61 -26.93 16.64
N PHE A 21 -1.84 -27.77 15.95
CA PHE A 21 -2.21 -28.36 14.66
C PHE A 21 -2.66 -29.84 14.75
N ASP A 22 -2.93 -30.34 15.96
CA ASP A 22 -3.16 -31.77 16.22
C ASP A 22 -4.51 -32.33 15.69
N LYS A 23 -5.38 -31.47 15.14
CA LYS A 23 -6.73 -31.86 14.69
C LYS A 23 -6.87 -31.71 13.19
N ASP A 24 -7.39 -32.76 12.55
CA ASP A 24 -7.83 -32.77 11.16
C ASP A 24 -9.05 -31.85 10.99
N GLU A 25 -8.79 -30.65 10.47
CA GLU A 25 -9.81 -29.65 10.15
C GLU A 25 -9.55 -29.13 8.73
N SER A 26 -10.61 -28.88 7.97
CA SER A 26 -10.54 -28.28 6.64
C SER A 26 -11.09 -26.86 6.63
N ILE A 27 -10.55 -26.04 5.72
CA ILE A 27 -11.06 -24.69 5.42
C ILE A 27 -11.40 -24.60 3.95
N GLU A 28 -12.55 -24.02 3.66
CA GLU A 28 -12.97 -23.70 2.30
C GLU A 28 -12.38 -22.34 1.90
N LEU A 29 -11.58 -22.33 0.82
CA LEU A 29 -10.89 -21.12 0.36
C LEU A 29 -11.82 -20.18 -0.41
N ASP A 30 -12.70 -20.74 -1.24
CA ASP A 30 -13.70 -19.97 -1.98
C ASP A 30 -15.06 -20.08 -1.29
N ARG A 31 -15.52 -18.94 -0.76
CA ARG A 31 -16.81 -18.83 -0.05
C ARG A 31 -17.78 -17.89 -0.78
N SER A 32 -17.61 -17.72 -2.09
CA SER A 32 -18.47 -16.86 -2.92
C SER A 32 -19.94 -17.31 -2.89
N GLU A 33 -20.18 -18.62 -2.95
CA GLU A 33 -21.52 -19.24 -2.93
C GLU A 33 -21.97 -19.70 -1.53
N ALA A 34 -21.13 -19.53 -0.50
CA ALA A 34 -21.42 -20.00 0.85
C ALA A 34 -22.50 -19.13 1.54
N ALA A 35 -23.36 -19.78 2.32
CA ALA A 35 -24.37 -19.07 3.10
C ALA A 35 -23.73 -18.11 4.12
N TRP A 36 -24.32 -16.93 4.27
CA TRP A 36 -23.91 -15.98 5.30
C TRP A 36 -24.13 -16.57 6.70
N PRO A 37 -23.16 -16.39 7.62
CA PRO A 37 -23.29 -16.89 8.98
C PRO A 37 -24.44 -16.20 9.71
N LYS A 38 -25.23 -16.99 10.44
CA LYS A 38 -26.45 -16.52 11.12
C LYS A 38 -26.15 -15.93 12.49
N ASN A 39 -25.13 -16.47 13.16
CA ASN A 39 -24.80 -16.16 14.54
C ASN A 39 -23.34 -15.71 14.67
N GLU A 40 -23.04 -14.94 15.72
CA GLU A 40 -21.68 -14.52 16.02
C GLU A 40 -20.73 -15.70 16.27
N ALA A 41 -21.20 -16.76 16.93
CA ALA A 41 -20.44 -17.98 17.15
C ALA A 41 -19.99 -18.67 15.84
N GLU A 42 -20.83 -18.65 14.81
CA GLU A 42 -20.47 -19.20 13.48
C GLU A 42 -19.40 -18.33 12.81
N ILE A 43 -19.48 -17.02 12.99
CA ILE A 43 -18.46 -16.08 12.47
C ILE A 43 -17.12 -16.33 13.17
N ASP A 44 -17.14 -16.49 14.49
CA ASP A 44 -15.93 -16.70 15.29
C ASP A 44 -15.26 -18.03 14.94
N GLU A 45 -16.04 -19.09 14.68
CA GLU A 45 -15.50 -20.35 14.19
C GLU A 45 -14.81 -20.19 12.82
N LEU A 46 -15.41 -19.44 11.90
CA LEU A 46 -14.80 -19.16 10.60
C LEU A 46 -13.48 -18.40 10.74
N TRP A 47 -13.43 -17.41 11.63
CA TRP A 47 -12.21 -16.65 11.88
C TRP A 47 -11.16 -17.49 12.61
N ARG A 48 -11.54 -18.38 13.54
CA ARG A 48 -10.63 -19.35 14.15
C ARG A 48 -9.94 -20.20 13.08
N LYS A 49 -10.73 -20.80 12.17
CA LYS A 49 -10.20 -21.63 11.07
C LYS A 49 -9.29 -20.81 10.16
N ARG A 50 -9.66 -19.56 9.87
CA ARG A 50 -8.85 -18.66 9.03
C ARG A 50 -7.51 -18.30 9.68
N VAL A 51 -7.48 -17.92 10.95
CA VAL A 51 -6.25 -17.59 11.68
C VAL A 51 -5.37 -18.83 11.80
N LYS A 52 -5.96 -20.00 12.07
CA LYS A 52 -5.24 -21.29 12.07
C LYS A 52 -4.63 -21.60 10.70
N TYR A 53 -5.34 -21.36 9.61
CA TYR A 53 -4.82 -21.51 8.25
C TYR A 53 -3.68 -20.53 7.95
N ASP A 54 -3.81 -19.26 8.35
CA ASP A 54 -2.75 -18.26 8.20
C ASP A 54 -1.48 -18.66 8.98
N ALA A 55 -1.65 -19.17 10.21
CA ALA A 55 -0.54 -19.68 11.03
C ALA A 55 0.08 -20.95 10.45
N LEU A 56 -0.73 -21.89 9.96
CA LEU A 56 -0.27 -23.11 9.30
C LEU A 56 0.59 -22.80 8.07
N ASN A 57 0.17 -21.85 7.22
CA ASN A 57 0.95 -21.45 6.05
C ASN A 57 2.33 -20.91 6.42
N LEU A 58 2.46 -20.24 7.57
CA LEU A 58 3.77 -19.76 8.06
C LEU A 58 4.57 -20.88 8.72
N ALA A 59 3.92 -21.79 9.45
CA ALA A 59 4.57 -22.97 10.02
C ALA A 59 5.15 -23.89 8.93
N LEU A 60 4.44 -24.04 7.79
CA LEU A 60 4.94 -24.79 6.61
C LEU A 60 6.15 -24.15 5.94
N THR A 61 6.50 -22.90 6.28
CA THR A 61 7.72 -22.22 5.82
C THR A 61 8.87 -22.27 6.84
N ASP A 62 8.83 -23.25 7.75
CA ASP A 62 9.83 -23.49 8.80
C ASP A 62 10.01 -22.31 9.78
N LYS A 63 8.92 -21.56 10.05
CA LYS A 63 8.93 -20.47 11.03
C LYS A 63 8.49 -20.96 12.40
N GLU A 64 9.18 -20.50 13.43
CA GLU A 64 8.82 -20.77 14.83
C GLU A 64 7.61 -19.94 15.28
N TRP A 65 6.83 -20.46 16.21
CA TRP A 65 5.64 -19.79 16.77
C TRP A 65 5.83 -18.31 17.15
N PRO A 66 6.89 -17.88 17.86
CA PRO A 66 7.09 -16.47 18.19
C PRO A 66 7.19 -15.57 16.95
N GLU A 67 7.84 -16.03 15.88
CA GLU A 67 7.94 -15.27 14.63
C GLU A 67 6.59 -15.23 13.88
N ILE A 68 5.87 -16.36 13.89
CA ILE A 68 4.52 -16.45 13.31
C ILE A 68 3.60 -15.41 13.97
N LYS A 69 3.61 -15.37 15.31
CA LYS A 69 2.82 -14.41 16.08
C LYS A 69 3.14 -12.97 15.67
N GLU A 70 4.43 -12.61 15.63
CA GLU A 70 4.85 -11.25 15.27
C GLU A 70 4.37 -10.86 13.86
N VAL A 71 4.55 -11.74 12.87
CA VAL A 71 4.16 -11.50 11.49
C VAL A 71 2.64 -11.34 11.36
N LEU A 72 1.85 -12.20 12.00
CA LEU A 72 0.39 -12.14 11.94
C LEU A 72 -0.16 -10.91 12.68
N THR A 73 0.42 -10.56 13.83
CA THR A 73 0.07 -9.32 14.55
C THR A 73 0.32 -8.09 13.67
N LYS A 74 1.49 -7.99 13.02
CA LYS A 74 1.78 -6.89 12.07
C LYS A 74 0.77 -6.86 10.93
N ARG A 75 0.45 -8.01 10.33
CA ARG A 75 -0.51 -8.13 9.23
C ARG A 75 -1.91 -7.63 9.61
N TYR A 76 -2.43 -8.06 10.76
CA TYR A 76 -3.77 -7.67 11.22
C TYR A 76 -3.83 -6.20 11.63
N ASN A 77 -2.78 -5.68 12.28
CA ASN A 77 -2.67 -4.25 12.57
C ASN A 77 -2.64 -3.39 11.30
N ASN A 78 -1.89 -3.82 10.27
CA ASN A 78 -1.86 -3.15 8.98
C ASN A 78 -3.23 -3.19 8.27
N ALA A 79 -3.94 -4.32 8.35
CA ALA A 79 -5.29 -4.43 7.81
C ALA A 79 -6.28 -3.49 8.53
N MET A 80 -6.15 -3.36 9.85
CA MET A 80 -6.96 -2.45 10.67
C MET A 80 -6.67 -0.97 10.33
N LYS A 81 -5.37 -0.64 10.18
CA LYS A 81 -4.91 0.68 9.72
C LYS A 81 -5.44 1.02 8.32
N ARG A 82 -5.53 0.06 7.40
CA ARG A 82 -6.13 0.28 6.08
C ARG A 82 -7.63 0.62 6.16
N ILE A 83 -8.35 0.01 7.11
CA ILE A 83 -9.78 0.28 7.31
C ILE A 83 -10.00 1.72 7.81
N SER A 84 -9.18 2.21 8.74
CA SER A 84 -9.33 3.57 9.28
C SER A 84 -9.04 4.67 8.26
N GLN A 85 -8.40 4.31 7.16
CA GLN A 85 -7.94 5.23 6.12
C GLN A 85 -8.86 5.31 4.91
N THR A 86 -9.94 4.54 4.90
CA THR A 86 -10.92 4.54 3.81
C THR A 86 -11.61 5.91 3.73
N GLN A 87 -11.68 6.48 2.53
CA GLN A 87 -12.30 7.78 2.29
C GLN A 87 -13.71 7.64 1.70
N SER A 88 -14.47 8.73 1.69
CA SER A 88 -15.82 8.77 1.09
C SER A 88 -15.81 8.40 -0.40
N GLU A 89 -14.77 8.85 -1.12
CA GLU A 89 -14.57 8.57 -2.54
C GLU A 89 -14.43 7.05 -2.83
N ASP A 90 -13.76 6.31 -1.94
CA ASP A 90 -13.64 4.85 -2.06
C ASP A 90 -14.99 4.14 -1.95
N VAL A 91 -15.86 4.64 -1.07
CA VAL A 91 -17.22 4.10 -0.88
C VAL A 91 -18.09 4.41 -2.10
N PHE A 92 -18.02 5.64 -2.62
CA PHE A 92 -18.74 6.04 -3.83
C PHE A 92 -18.30 5.20 -5.04
N GLN A 93 -16.99 5.02 -5.20
CA GLN A 93 -16.44 4.19 -6.27
C GLN A 93 -16.90 2.74 -6.16
N LEU A 94 -16.92 2.15 -4.96
CA LEU A 94 -17.42 0.79 -4.77
C LEU A 94 -18.88 0.66 -5.21
N TYR A 95 -19.73 1.60 -4.83
CA TYR A 95 -21.15 1.60 -5.19
C TYR A 95 -21.37 1.76 -6.69
N MET A 96 -20.72 2.75 -7.32
CA MET A 96 -20.81 2.96 -8.76
C MET A 96 -20.29 1.77 -9.56
N ASN A 97 -19.24 1.09 -9.09
CA ASN A 97 -18.74 -0.11 -9.75
C ASN A 97 -19.65 -1.32 -9.56
N ALA A 98 -20.35 -1.45 -8.43
CA ALA A 98 -21.37 -2.49 -8.27
C ALA A 98 -22.52 -2.28 -9.26
N PHE A 99 -22.96 -1.03 -9.45
CA PHE A 99 -23.95 -0.68 -10.46
C PHE A 99 -23.43 -0.94 -11.88
N ALA A 100 -22.25 -0.45 -12.22
CA ALA A 100 -21.67 -0.60 -13.55
C ALA A 100 -21.51 -2.09 -13.96
N ARG A 101 -21.02 -2.93 -13.02
CA ARG A 101 -20.89 -4.38 -13.24
C ARG A 101 -22.21 -5.12 -13.42
N SER A 102 -23.32 -4.55 -12.93
CA SER A 102 -24.66 -5.12 -13.17
C SER A 102 -25.16 -4.86 -14.59
N VAL A 103 -24.63 -3.82 -15.25
CA VAL A 103 -24.94 -3.49 -16.64
C VAL A 103 -24.08 -4.33 -17.58
N ASP A 104 -22.76 -4.28 -17.39
CA ASP A 104 -21.79 -5.04 -18.19
C ASP A 104 -20.43 -5.17 -17.47
N PRO A 105 -19.71 -6.30 -17.57
CA PRO A 105 -18.39 -6.49 -16.97
C PRO A 105 -17.30 -5.48 -17.36
N HIS A 106 -17.42 -4.76 -18.49
CA HIS A 106 -16.40 -3.83 -18.95
C HIS A 106 -16.70 -2.36 -18.64
N THR A 107 -17.85 -2.07 -18.02
CA THR A 107 -18.17 -0.73 -17.56
C THR A 107 -17.66 -0.53 -16.14
N SER A 108 -16.89 0.53 -15.90
CA SER A 108 -16.40 0.87 -14.56
C SER A 108 -16.42 2.36 -14.31
N TYR A 109 -16.57 2.72 -13.03
CA TYR A 109 -16.42 4.09 -12.56
C TYR A 109 -15.02 4.28 -11.96
N LEU A 110 -14.32 5.31 -12.44
CA LEU A 110 -13.01 5.72 -11.96
C LEU A 110 -13.15 7.02 -11.17
N SER A 111 -12.67 7.01 -9.92
CA SER A 111 -12.45 8.23 -9.14
C SER A 111 -11.39 9.12 -9.83
N PRO A 112 -11.44 10.46 -9.70
CA PRO A 112 -10.43 11.36 -10.25
C PRO A 112 -8.97 10.89 -10.10
N ARG A 113 -8.63 10.35 -8.92
CA ARG A 113 -7.30 9.80 -8.64
C ARG A 113 -6.98 8.55 -9.47
N ASN A 114 -7.95 7.64 -9.60
CA ASN A 114 -7.80 6.43 -10.39
C ASN A 114 -7.83 6.73 -11.90
N ALA A 115 -8.58 7.75 -12.32
CA ALA A 115 -8.60 8.22 -13.70
C ALA A 115 -7.25 8.81 -14.12
N ASP A 116 -6.60 9.63 -13.29
CA ASP A 116 -5.24 10.13 -13.55
C ASP A 116 -4.22 8.99 -13.65
N THR A 117 -4.36 7.95 -12.82
CA THR A 117 -3.50 6.75 -12.85
C THR A 117 -3.70 5.98 -14.17
N PHE A 118 -4.96 5.68 -14.52
CA PHE A 118 -5.32 5.02 -15.76
C PHE A 118 -4.83 5.79 -17.00
N GLN A 119 -4.99 7.12 -17.02
CA GLN A 119 -4.50 7.95 -18.11
C GLN A 119 -2.97 7.88 -18.24
N SER A 120 -2.25 7.83 -17.13
CA SER A 120 -0.79 7.71 -17.12
C SER A 120 -0.34 6.35 -17.68
N GLU A 121 -1.06 5.28 -17.32
CA GLU A 121 -0.83 3.94 -17.87
C GLU A 121 -1.10 3.89 -19.38
N MET A 122 -2.17 4.51 -19.86
CA MET A 122 -2.50 4.60 -21.30
C MET A 122 -1.51 5.44 -22.09
N ASN A 123 -1.00 6.53 -21.50
CA ASN A 123 -0.02 7.38 -22.17
C ASN A 123 1.40 6.77 -22.17
N LEU A 124 1.64 5.68 -21.43
CA LEU A 124 2.97 5.11 -21.15
C LEU A 124 3.98 6.16 -20.66
N SER A 125 3.48 7.28 -20.15
CA SER A 125 4.26 8.44 -19.76
C SER A 125 4.06 8.62 -18.27
N LEU A 126 5.05 8.20 -17.50
CA LEU A 126 5.06 8.43 -16.08
C LEU A 126 5.83 9.71 -15.75
N GLU A 127 5.11 10.71 -15.25
CA GLU A 127 5.74 11.87 -14.63
C GLU A 127 6.06 11.54 -13.16
N GLY A 128 7.35 11.34 -12.86
CA GLY A 128 7.78 11.01 -11.51
C GLY A 128 9.29 10.87 -11.38
N ILE A 129 9.74 10.44 -10.19
CA ILE A 129 11.17 10.21 -9.90
C ILE A 129 11.75 8.99 -10.63
N GLY A 130 10.90 8.11 -11.18
CA GLY A 130 11.33 6.89 -11.87
C GLY A 130 11.79 5.78 -10.92
N ALA A 131 11.08 5.59 -9.80
CA ALA A 131 11.33 4.55 -8.82
C ALA A 131 10.03 3.82 -8.48
N VAL A 132 10.09 2.50 -8.36
CA VAL A 132 8.97 1.68 -7.89
C VAL A 132 9.05 1.63 -6.37
N LEU A 133 8.04 2.19 -5.72
CA LEU A 133 7.94 2.26 -4.28
C LEU A 133 7.06 1.12 -3.76
N GLN A 134 7.55 0.46 -2.73
CA GLN A 134 6.78 -0.53 -1.98
C GLN A 134 6.80 -0.14 -0.52
N MET A 135 5.67 -0.30 0.13
CA MET A 135 5.60 -0.11 1.57
C MET A 135 5.95 -1.41 2.29
N SER A 136 6.91 -1.34 3.22
CA SER A 136 7.32 -2.43 4.11
C SER A 136 7.42 -1.88 5.53
N ASP A 137 6.75 -2.53 6.49
CA ASP A 137 6.82 -2.19 7.93
C ASP A 137 6.66 -0.68 8.21
N ASP A 138 5.62 -0.07 7.64
CA ASP A 138 5.30 1.37 7.73
C ASP A 138 6.27 2.35 7.06
N TYR A 139 7.37 1.88 6.48
CA TYR A 139 8.27 2.68 5.67
C TYR A 139 7.99 2.50 4.18
N THR A 140 8.19 3.56 3.39
CA THR A 140 8.19 3.47 1.94
C THR A 140 9.61 3.15 1.47
N VAL A 141 9.81 1.94 0.95
CA VAL A 141 11.09 1.42 0.46
C VAL A 141 11.14 1.51 -1.06
N ILE A 142 12.29 1.86 -1.60
CA ILE A 142 12.56 1.78 -3.04
C ILE A 142 12.83 0.32 -3.40
N ARG A 143 11.92 -0.31 -4.15
CA ARG A 143 12.08 -1.70 -4.60
C ARG A 143 13.02 -1.79 -5.80
N SER A 144 12.79 -0.94 -6.79
CA SER A 144 13.60 -0.90 -8.01
C SER A 144 13.60 0.49 -8.63
N LEU A 145 14.67 0.80 -9.35
CA LEU A 145 14.80 2.04 -10.11
C LEU A 145 14.57 1.76 -11.60
N VAL A 146 13.82 2.65 -12.27
CA VAL A 146 13.61 2.56 -13.71
C VAL A 146 14.88 3.00 -14.42
N ALA A 147 15.46 2.12 -15.25
CA ALA A 147 16.66 2.41 -16.03
C ALA A 147 16.45 3.65 -16.91
N GLY A 148 17.35 4.64 -16.81
CA GLY A 148 17.26 5.91 -17.54
C GLY A 148 16.32 6.95 -16.91
N GLY A 149 15.63 6.61 -15.82
CA GLY A 149 14.81 7.53 -15.03
C GLY A 149 15.64 8.54 -14.22
N PRO A 150 15.01 9.63 -13.72
CA PRO A 150 15.71 10.66 -12.95
C PRO A 150 16.45 10.13 -11.70
N ALA A 151 15.85 9.21 -10.94
CA ALA A 151 16.46 8.62 -9.76
C ALA A 151 17.69 7.74 -10.09
N ALA A 152 17.65 6.98 -11.18
CA ALA A 152 18.81 6.20 -11.64
C ALA A 152 19.95 7.12 -12.13
N LYS A 153 19.60 8.27 -12.73
CA LYS A 153 20.58 9.28 -13.20
C LYS A 153 21.26 10.02 -12.06
N SER A 154 20.56 10.32 -10.98
CA SER A 154 21.15 11.04 -9.84
C SER A 154 22.13 10.17 -9.04
N LYS A 155 21.97 8.83 -9.03
CA LYS A 155 22.79 7.87 -8.25
C LYS A 155 22.81 8.12 -6.73
N GLU A 156 21.99 9.04 -6.25
CA GLU A 156 21.84 9.36 -4.83
C GLU A 156 20.92 8.36 -4.12
N LEU A 157 20.01 7.75 -4.88
CA LEU A 157 19.04 6.77 -4.40
C LEU A 157 19.43 5.37 -4.89
N GLY A 158 19.37 4.39 -4.00
CA GLY A 158 19.58 2.98 -4.28
C GLY A 158 18.33 2.12 -4.03
N GLU A 159 18.40 0.87 -4.46
CA GLU A 159 17.43 -0.15 -4.07
C GLU A 159 17.59 -0.45 -2.57
N GLY A 160 16.48 -0.56 -1.84
CA GLY A 160 16.47 -0.77 -0.40
C GLY A 160 16.44 0.51 0.45
N ASP A 161 16.63 1.69 -0.15
CA ASP A 161 16.56 2.95 0.57
C ASP A 161 15.13 3.23 1.08
N ARG A 162 15.04 3.79 2.29
CA ARG A 162 13.77 4.16 2.94
C ARG A 162 13.52 5.65 2.80
N ILE A 163 12.34 6.01 2.31
CA ILE A 163 11.88 7.39 2.19
C ILE A 163 11.09 7.75 3.47
N ILE A 164 11.66 8.65 4.28
CA ILE A 164 11.07 9.05 5.57
C ILE A 164 10.30 10.38 5.44
N ALA A 165 10.75 11.30 4.60
CA ALA A 165 10.12 12.60 4.43
C ALA A 165 10.31 13.17 3.01
N LEU A 166 9.29 13.89 2.54
CA LEU A 166 9.37 14.72 1.34
C LEU A 166 9.17 16.21 1.71
N PRO A 167 9.91 17.14 1.09
CA PRO A 167 9.75 18.56 1.35
C PRO A 167 8.37 19.05 0.87
N LYS A 168 7.65 19.74 1.76
CA LYS A 168 6.24 20.18 1.60
C LYS A 168 5.92 21.01 0.34
N LYS A 169 6.92 21.62 -0.30
CA LYS A 169 6.74 22.44 -1.51
C LYS A 169 6.50 21.64 -2.79
N VAL A 170 6.83 20.36 -2.78
CA VAL A 170 6.81 19.51 -3.97
C VAL A 170 5.61 18.58 -3.98
N VAL A 171 4.95 18.27 -2.86
CA VAL A 171 3.91 17.25 -2.90
C VAL A 171 2.75 17.63 -1.99
N ARG A 172 1.60 17.90 -2.61
CA ARG A 172 0.32 17.51 -2.02
C ARG A 172 0.27 15.98 -2.01
N LEU A 173 1.11 15.38 -1.18
CA LEU A 173 1.07 13.94 -0.95
C LEU A 173 -0.09 13.75 0.00
N LEU A 174 -1.19 13.24 -0.53
CA LEU A 174 -2.09 12.44 0.27
C LEU A 174 -1.21 11.37 0.92
N MET A 175 -0.93 11.54 2.22
CA MET A 175 -0.54 10.45 3.09
C MET A 175 -1.60 9.36 2.91
N LEU A 176 -1.39 8.45 1.96
CA LEU A 176 -1.77 7.06 2.07
C LEU A 176 -0.68 6.49 3.00
N SER A 177 -0.86 6.42 4.31
CA SER A 177 -1.89 5.59 4.89
C SER A 177 -1.79 4.19 4.25
N ALA A 178 -0.97 3.40 4.92
CA ALA A 178 -0.45 2.12 4.53
C ALA A 178 -1.50 1.12 3.98
N GLY A 179 -1.48 0.83 2.66
CA GLY A 179 -2.31 -0.28 2.16
C GLY A 179 -2.49 -0.55 0.67
N VAL A 180 -1.66 -0.04 -0.26
CA VAL A 180 -1.78 -0.41 -1.69
C VAL A 180 -0.40 -0.72 -2.28
N SER A 181 -0.27 -1.90 -2.90
CA SER A 181 0.95 -2.47 -3.52
C SER A 181 1.42 -1.76 -4.80
N MET A 182 0.89 -0.58 -5.10
CA MET A 182 1.36 0.30 -6.16
C MET A 182 1.03 1.71 -5.71
N MET A 183 1.98 2.33 -4.98
CA MET A 183 1.80 3.68 -4.47
C MET A 183 2.50 4.64 -5.42
N TRP A 184 1.73 5.16 -6.37
CA TRP A 184 2.20 6.14 -7.35
C TRP A 184 2.24 7.53 -6.74
N LEU A 185 3.40 8.17 -6.83
CA LEU A 185 3.63 9.55 -6.44
C LEU A 185 3.22 10.46 -7.61
N THR A 186 1.93 10.76 -7.77
CA THR A 186 1.48 11.73 -8.78
C THR A 186 1.86 13.14 -8.34
N LEU A 187 2.93 13.65 -8.93
CA LEU A 187 3.43 15.01 -8.73
C LEU A 187 2.63 15.99 -9.60
N LEU A 188 1.72 16.72 -8.95
CA LEU A 188 1.04 17.95 -9.40
C LEU A 188 1.24 18.35 -10.88
N LYS A 189 0.22 18.05 -11.69
CA LYS A 189 -0.23 18.85 -12.85
C LYS A 189 -0.19 20.34 -12.47
N ASP A 190 0.90 21.04 -12.79
CA ASP A 190 0.87 22.28 -13.55
C ASP A 190 2.24 22.97 -13.68
N ARG A 191 2.47 23.46 -14.90
CA ARG A 191 3.54 24.34 -15.41
C ARG A 191 4.79 23.67 -15.97
N LYS A 192 4.78 23.60 -17.32
CA LYS A 192 5.90 23.79 -18.26
C LYS A 192 7.28 23.67 -17.61
N VAL A 193 7.91 22.51 -17.77
CA VAL A 193 9.35 22.36 -17.57
C VAL A 193 10.05 23.31 -18.54
N PRO A 194 10.73 24.39 -18.10
CA PRO A 194 11.51 25.22 -19.00
C PRO A 194 12.74 24.41 -19.41
N LYS A 195 12.96 24.27 -20.72
CA LYS A 195 14.19 23.68 -21.28
C LYS A 195 15.40 24.37 -20.65
N LEU A 196 16.15 23.66 -19.81
CA LEU A 196 17.44 24.12 -19.28
C LEU A 196 18.47 24.04 -20.41
N SER A 197 18.54 25.11 -21.19
CA SER A 197 19.69 25.42 -22.05
C SER A 197 20.86 25.80 -21.15
N CYS A 198 21.88 24.95 -21.15
CA CYS A 198 23.13 25.17 -20.45
C CYS A 198 24.03 26.08 -21.30
N ARG A 199 24.21 27.34 -20.89
CA ARG A 199 25.41 28.14 -21.20
C ARG A 199 25.50 29.34 -20.26
N SER A 200 26.44 29.24 -19.32
CA SER A 200 27.26 30.34 -18.82
C SER A 200 26.56 31.70 -18.68
N CYS A 201 25.74 31.89 -17.65
CA CYS A 201 25.44 33.26 -17.22
C CYS A 201 24.94 33.31 -15.77
N LEU A 202 25.48 34.29 -15.03
CA LEU A 202 25.05 34.78 -13.72
C LEU A 202 25.46 34.00 -12.46
N LYS A 203 26.78 34.01 -12.23
CA LYS A 203 27.36 34.27 -10.90
C LYS A 203 26.80 35.58 -10.31
N ALA A 204 25.57 35.61 -9.81
CA ALA A 204 25.04 36.73 -9.00
C ALA A 204 23.68 36.41 -8.35
N ARG A 205 23.51 35.23 -7.75
CA ARG A 205 22.36 34.97 -6.85
C ARG A 205 22.60 33.82 -5.87
N MET A 206 23.86 33.62 -5.45
CA MET A 206 24.22 32.68 -4.39
C MET A 206 24.27 33.41 -3.04
N ARG A 207 23.10 33.61 -2.43
CA ARG A 207 22.90 33.80 -0.98
C ARG A 207 21.38 33.92 -0.76
N LYS A 208 20.78 32.94 -0.09
CA LYS A 208 19.33 32.73 0.15
C LYS A 208 18.57 31.88 -0.88
N ALA A 209 18.99 30.63 -1.03
CA ALA A 209 18.06 29.52 -1.20
C ALA A 209 18.71 28.31 -0.54
N ALA A 210 18.45 28.15 0.76
CA ALA A 210 18.93 27.00 1.51
C ALA A 210 18.39 25.73 0.86
N ALA A 211 19.30 24.92 0.35
CA ALA A 211 19.08 23.54 0.01
C ALA A 211 18.40 22.86 1.21
N SER A 212 17.18 22.37 1.01
CA SER A 212 16.51 21.50 1.98
C SER A 212 16.77 20.07 1.51
N PRO A 213 17.66 19.31 2.14
CA PRO A 213 17.97 17.95 1.71
C PRO A 213 16.75 17.04 1.92
N LEU A 214 16.51 16.15 0.94
CA LEU A 214 15.75 14.93 1.15
C LEU A 214 16.50 14.12 2.21
N TYR A 215 15.86 13.85 3.35
CA TYR A 215 16.44 12.98 4.38
C TYR A 215 16.20 11.53 3.96
N VAL A 216 17.20 10.96 3.27
CA VAL A 216 17.30 9.53 2.98
C VAL A 216 18.34 8.96 3.94
N THR A 217 17.92 8.08 4.84
CA THR A 217 18.86 7.37 5.71
C THR A 217 19.36 6.14 4.97
N ARG A 218 20.64 6.18 4.57
CA ARG A 218 21.33 5.07 3.92
C ARG A 218 21.93 4.18 5.00
N PHE A 219 21.44 2.96 5.13
CA PHE A 219 22.08 1.93 5.96
C PHE A 219 22.75 0.95 5.01
N ALA A 220 24.08 0.85 5.14
CA ALA A 220 24.90 -0.13 4.46
C ALA A 220 24.66 -1.54 5.03
#